data_AF-A0A843FZU9-F1
#
_entry.id   AF-A0A843FZU9-F1
#
_cell.length_a   1.000
_cell.length_b   1.000
_cell.length_c   1.000
_cell.angle_alpha   90.00
_cell.angle_beta   90.00
_cell.angle_gamma   90.00
#
_symmetry.space_group_name_H-M   'P 1'
#
loop_
_entity.id
_entity.type
_entity.pdbx_description
1 polymer ?
#
loop_
_entity_poly.entity_id
_entity_poly.type
_entity_poly.pdbx_seq_one_letter_code
_entity_poly.pdbx_strand_id
1 'polypeptide(L)'
;MHVRIVPAEKLKETDGAEWADPTRRTFVDAGKAYVPVKDGFDYDCELNPPKKYKGPGYQMIGDTALIHYRMPSEDELKSLIGWEKPACVLLLKGYEGVKRTPAVEVLYGETHEVCHKENGCIYSLDPSKVMFSMGNRNEKTRMANMTRSGDRIADMFAGIGYFTLPAAIAGAKVHAMEINPVSYGYLVKNAG
;
A
#
# COMPACT_ATOMS: atom_id res chain seq x y z
N MET A 1 -7.21 -3.40 26.41
CA MET A 1 -8.60 -3.80 26.76
C MET A 1 -8.56 -5.19 27.33
N HIS A 2 -9.24 -5.45 28.44
CA HIS A 2 -9.36 -6.80 29.01
C HIS A 2 -10.21 -7.69 28.10
N VAL A 3 -9.74 -8.90 27.81
CA VAL A 3 -10.44 -9.85 26.94
C VAL A 3 -10.47 -11.25 27.53
N ARG A 4 -11.51 -12.01 27.16
CA ARG A 4 -11.51 -13.47 27.25
C ARG A 4 -11.29 -14.08 25.88
N ILE A 5 -10.55 -15.17 25.85
CA ILE A 5 -10.21 -15.92 24.64
C ILE A 5 -11.17 -17.09 24.53
N VAL A 6 -12.02 -17.08 23.51
CA VAL A 6 -12.89 -18.21 23.17
C VAL A 6 -12.55 -18.76 21.79
N PRO A 7 -12.77 -20.05 21.51
CA PRO A 7 -12.70 -20.55 20.14
C PRO A 7 -13.63 -19.74 19.23
N ALA A 8 -13.15 -19.32 18.05
CA ALA A 8 -13.92 -18.43 17.16
C ALA A 8 -15.27 -19.05 16.73
N GLU A 9 -15.34 -20.37 16.62
CA GLU A 9 -16.57 -21.13 16.36
C GLU A 9 -17.62 -20.99 17.46
N LYS A 10 -17.20 -20.72 18.71
CA LYS A 10 -18.07 -20.53 19.88
C LYS A 10 -18.39 -19.06 20.18
N LEU A 11 -17.96 -18.13 19.32
CA LEU A 11 -18.14 -16.70 19.55
C LEU A 11 -19.62 -16.34 19.79
N LYS A 12 -20.56 -16.95 19.06
CA LYS A 12 -22.00 -16.72 19.22
C LYS A 12 -22.53 -17.11 20.61
N GLU A 13 -21.87 -18.03 21.30
CA GLU A 13 -22.26 -18.43 22.67
C GLU A 13 -21.97 -17.31 23.69
N THR A 14 -21.15 -16.31 23.31
CA THR A 14 -20.82 -15.16 24.16
C THR A 14 -21.79 -13.99 24.00
N ASP A 15 -22.71 -14.05 23.03
CA ASP A 15 -23.68 -12.99 22.79
C ASP A 15 -24.63 -12.85 23.99
N GLY A 16 -24.66 -11.66 24.60
CA GLY A 16 -25.48 -11.40 25.78
C GLY A 16 -24.93 -11.93 27.11
N ALA A 17 -23.71 -12.48 27.12
CA ALA A 17 -23.06 -12.89 28.36
C ALA A 17 -22.85 -11.69 29.30
N GLU A 18 -23.08 -11.87 30.60
CA GLU A 18 -23.01 -10.77 31.58
C GLU A 18 -21.64 -10.09 31.61
N TRP A 19 -20.58 -10.88 31.45
CA TRP A 19 -19.19 -10.44 31.46
C TRP A 19 -18.75 -9.74 30.16
N ALA A 20 -19.44 -9.97 29.03
CA ALA A 20 -19.03 -9.47 27.73
C ALA A 20 -19.40 -7.99 27.58
N ASP A 21 -18.47 -7.16 27.09
CA ASP A 21 -18.68 -5.74 26.81
C ASP A 21 -19.03 -5.53 25.32
N PRO A 22 -20.31 -5.31 24.97
CA PRO A 22 -20.75 -5.16 23.58
C PRO A 22 -20.38 -3.79 23.00
N THR A 23 -19.91 -2.84 23.80
CA THR A 23 -19.52 -1.50 23.33
C THR A 23 -18.16 -1.50 22.63
N ARG A 24 -17.37 -2.56 22.84
CA ARG A 24 -16.04 -2.75 22.25
C ARG A 24 -16.09 -3.87 21.22
N ARG A 25 -15.24 -3.79 20.20
CA ARG A 25 -15.23 -4.74 19.09
C ARG A 25 -14.45 -5.99 19.44
N THR A 26 -15.05 -7.16 19.25
CA THR A 26 -14.36 -8.46 19.29
C THR A 26 -13.32 -8.56 18.18
N PHE A 27 -12.12 -9.01 18.54
CA PHE A 27 -11.04 -9.30 17.60
C PHE A 27 -10.99 -10.81 17.33
N VAL A 28 -10.82 -11.24 16.08
CA VAL A 28 -10.74 -12.66 15.71
C VAL A 28 -9.45 -12.87 14.94
N ASP A 29 -8.61 -13.78 15.41
CA ASP A 29 -7.34 -14.12 14.80
C ASP A 29 -6.98 -15.58 15.07
N ALA A 30 -6.41 -16.25 14.07
CA ALA A 30 -5.95 -17.65 14.13
C ALA A 30 -6.94 -18.63 14.83
N GLY A 31 -8.24 -18.53 14.53
CA GLY A 31 -9.27 -19.41 15.09
C GLY A 31 -9.69 -19.11 16.54
N LYS A 32 -9.19 -18.02 17.13
CA LYS A 32 -9.57 -17.53 18.45
C LYS A 32 -10.32 -16.20 18.34
N ALA A 33 -11.32 -16.01 19.18
CA ALA A 33 -12.00 -14.74 19.37
C ALA A 33 -11.63 -14.15 20.73
N TYR A 34 -11.21 -12.89 20.72
CA TYR A 34 -10.83 -12.10 21.87
C TYR A 34 -12.01 -11.17 22.19
N VAL A 35 -12.87 -11.61 23.09
CA VAL A 35 -14.13 -10.95 23.44
C VAL A 35 -13.86 -9.93 24.56
N PRO A 36 -14.14 -8.63 24.35
CA PRO A 36 -13.95 -7.61 25.37
C PRO A 36 -14.77 -7.91 26.63
N VAL A 37 -14.17 -7.67 27.78
CA VAL A 37 -14.75 -7.92 29.10
C VAL A 37 -15.12 -6.59 29.76
N LYS A 38 -16.27 -6.54 30.43
CA LYS A 38 -16.69 -5.39 31.25
C LYS A 38 -15.79 -5.24 32.48
N ASP A 39 -15.61 -4.01 32.95
CA ASP A 39 -14.81 -3.75 34.15
C ASP A 39 -15.38 -4.51 35.37
N GLY A 40 -14.49 -5.16 36.13
CA GLY A 40 -14.85 -5.94 37.33
C GLY A 40 -15.06 -7.44 37.10
N PHE A 41 -14.96 -7.94 35.86
CA PHE A 41 -14.97 -9.37 35.54
C PHE A 41 -13.56 -9.89 35.24
N ASP A 42 -13.32 -11.17 35.54
CA ASP A 42 -12.04 -11.83 35.22
C ASP A 42 -11.79 -11.86 33.71
N TYR A 43 -10.52 -11.72 33.33
CA TYR A 43 -10.07 -11.71 31.95
C TYR A 43 -8.85 -12.62 31.76
N ASP A 44 -8.64 -13.11 30.54
CA ASP A 44 -7.51 -14.00 30.22
C ASP A 44 -6.24 -13.20 29.89
N CYS A 45 -6.39 -12.11 29.14
CA CYS A 45 -5.27 -11.22 28.82
C CYS A 45 -5.72 -9.78 28.55
N GLU A 46 -4.76 -8.87 28.55
CA GLU A 46 -4.93 -7.54 27.99
C GLU A 46 -4.59 -7.55 26.51
N LEU A 47 -5.60 -7.36 25.67
CA LEU A 47 -5.41 -7.10 24.26
C LEU A 47 -5.18 -5.59 24.09
N ASN A 48 -4.02 -5.21 23.59
CA ASN A 48 -3.83 -3.89 23.00
C ASN A 48 -4.09 -4.02 21.51
N PRO A 49 -5.33 -3.79 21.03
CA PRO A 49 -5.59 -3.83 19.60
C PRO A 49 -4.61 -2.85 18.93
N PRO A 50 -3.99 -3.23 17.80
CA PRO A 50 -3.03 -2.36 17.14
C PRO A 50 -3.72 -1.01 16.92
N LYS A 51 -3.13 0.05 17.48
CA LYS A 51 -3.65 1.40 17.29
C LYS A 51 -3.70 1.61 15.79
N LYS A 52 -4.90 1.79 15.23
CA LYS A 52 -5.03 2.17 13.82
C LYS A 52 -4.15 3.39 13.61
N TYR A 53 -3.27 3.32 12.62
CA TYR A 53 -2.41 4.44 12.28
C TYR A 53 -3.27 5.68 11.99
N LYS A 54 -2.95 6.79 12.65
CA LYS A 54 -3.64 8.10 12.49
C LYS A 54 -2.71 9.19 11.93
N GLY A 55 -1.56 8.79 11.40
CA GLY A 55 -0.55 9.72 10.89
C GLY A 55 -0.86 10.24 9.48
N PRO A 56 0.13 10.83 8.79
CA PRO A 56 -0.06 11.34 7.43
C PRO A 56 -0.46 10.22 6.45
N GLY A 57 -1.22 10.58 5.41
CA GLY A 57 -1.55 9.64 4.34
C GLY A 57 -0.28 9.07 3.69
N TYR A 58 -0.30 7.76 3.46
CA TYR A 58 0.80 7.04 2.82
C TYR A 58 0.28 6.09 1.74
N GLN A 59 1.20 5.61 0.91
CA GLN A 59 0.93 4.61 -0.12
C GLN A 59 1.93 3.45 0.03
N MET A 60 1.44 2.22 -0.04
CA MET A 60 2.30 1.04 -0.12
C MET A 60 2.66 0.76 -1.58
N ILE A 61 3.97 0.69 -1.86
CA ILE A 61 4.53 0.33 -3.15
C ILE A 61 5.44 -0.88 -2.92
N GLY A 62 4.93 -2.08 -3.23
CA GLY A 62 5.55 -3.31 -2.77
C GLY A 62 5.53 -3.35 -1.25
N ASP A 63 6.69 -3.50 -0.64
CA ASP A 63 6.96 -3.47 0.80
C ASP A 63 7.54 -2.13 1.30
N THR A 64 7.55 -1.10 0.45
CA THR A 64 7.94 0.27 0.83
C THR A 64 6.73 1.15 1.07
N ALA A 65 6.69 1.84 2.20
CA ALA A 65 5.67 2.84 2.53
C ALA A 65 6.15 4.24 2.12
N LEU A 66 5.36 4.94 1.30
CA LEU A 66 5.63 6.30 0.83
C LEU A 66 4.65 7.29 1.47
N ILE A 67 5.13 8.11 2.40
CA ILE A 67 4.38 9.20 3.04
C ILE A 67 4.46 10.45 2.17
N HIS A 68 3.33 11.14 2.00
CA HIS A 68 3.26 12.32 1.13
C HIS A 68 3.32 13.62 1.93
N TYR A 69 4.31 14.46 1.64
CA TYR A 69 4.48 15.87 2.02
C TYR A 69 4.65 16.20 3.51
N ARG A 70 3.87 15.58 4.40
CA ARG A 70 3.90 15.83 5.84
C ARG A 70 4.84 14.85 6.55
N MET A 71 5.85 15.38 7.21
CA MET A 71 6.70 14.62 8.13
C MET A 71 5.84 14.01 9.26
N PRO A 72 5.88 12.68 9.47
CA PRO A 72 5.23 12.07 10.63
C PRO A 72 5.98 12.41 11.92
N SER A 73 5.28 12.40 13.05
CA SER A 73 5.95 12.36 14.36
C SER A 73 6.61 10.99 14.58
N GLU A 74 7.49 10.90 15.58
CA GLU A 74 8.15 9.63 15.93
C GLU A 74 7.14 8.53 16.30
N ASP A 75 6.07 8.88 17.03
CA ASP A 75 5.00 7.96 17.40
C ASP A 75 4.15 7.53 16.21
N GLU A 76 3.88 8.45 15.26
CA GLU A 76 3.19 8.12 14.02
C GLU A 76 4.02 7.15 13.17
N LEU A 77 5.33 7.41 13.03
CA LEU A 77 6.24 6.53 12.29
C LEU A 77 6.35 5.14 12.94
N LYS A 78 6.54 5.07 14.26
CA LYS A 78 6.54 3.78 15.00
C LYS A 78 5.22 3.03 14.81
N SER A 79 4.10 3.75 14.83
CA SER A 79 2.78 3.16 14.60
C SER A 79 2.64 2.62 13.18
N LEU A 80 3.14 3.34 12.16
CA LEU A 80 3.14 2.88 10.77
C LEU A 80 3.98 1.63 10.60
N ILE A 81 5.19 1.61 11.17
CA ILE A 81 6.09 0.45 11.11
C ILE A 81 5.46 -0.77 11.77
N GLY A 82 4.85 -0.60 12.96
CA GLY A 82 4.16 -1.69 13.64
C GLY A 82 2.90 -2.18 12.91
N TRP A 83 2.21 -1.29 12.20
CA TRP A 83 0.96 -1.56 11.51
C TRP A 83 1.16 -2.22 10.14
N GLU A 84 1.89 -1.58 9.23
CA GLU A 84 2.13 -2.09 7.86
C GLU A 84 3.32 -3.06 7.77
N LYS A 85 4.26 -3.00 8.73
CA LYS A 85 5.53 -3.76 8.70
C LYS A 85 6.31 -3.60 7.38
N PRO A 86 6.53 -2.36 6.90
CA PRO A 86 7.26 -2.12 5.66
C PRO A 86 8.76 -2.42 5.83
N ALA A 87 9.44 -2.80 4.74
CA ALA A 87 10.89 -2.90 4.70
C ALA A 87 11.56 -1.51 4.67
N CYS A 88 10.88 -0.51 4.11
CA CYS A 88 11.35 0.87 4.04
C CYS A 88 10.21 1.88 4.20
N VAL A 89 10.46 3.02 4.84
CA VAL A 89 9.55 4.17 4.87
C VAL A 89 10.25 5.39 4.29
N LEU A 90 9.60 6.02 3.31
CA LEU A 90 10.07 7.20 2.61
C LEU A 90 9.10 8.36 2.82
N LEU A 91 9.62 9.58 2.99
CA LEU A 91 8.86 10.82 2.90
C LEU A 91 9.10 11.46 1.55
N LEU A 92 8.06 11.55 0.72
CA LEU A 92 8.08 12.33 -0.52
C LEU A 92 7.82 13.80 -0.21
N LYS A 93 8.81 14.66 -0.46
CA LYS A 93 8.71 16.12 -0.28
C LYS A 93 8.23 16.83 -1.53
N GLY A 94 8.39 16.22 -2.70
CA GLY A 94 7.99 16.78 -3.98
C GLY A 94 8.69 16.10 -5.15
N TYR A 95 8.69 16.75 -6.29
CA TYR A 95 9.35 16.29 -7.51
C TYR A 95 10.20 17.41 -8.10
N GLU A 96 11.39 17.06 -8.55
CA GLU A 96 12.38 18.02 -9.04
C GLU A 96 12.61 17.90 -10.55
N GLY A 97 12.79 19.07 -11.17
CA GLY A 97 13.16 19.20 -12.57
C GLY A 97 12.15 18.66 -13.59
N VAL A 98 12.55 18.69 -14.86
CA VAL A 98 11.74 18.24 -16.00
C VAL A 98 11.45 16.74 -15.94
N LYS A 99 12.37 15.96 -15.37
CA LYS A 99 12.28 14.50 -15.24
C LYS A 99 11.39 14.04 -14.07
N ARG A 100 10.89 14.98 -13.26
CA ARG A 100 10.04 14.71 -12.09
C ARG A 100 10.69 13.68 -11.16
N THR A 101 11.98 13.85 -10.89
CA THR A 101 12.71 12.98 -9.96
C THR A 101 12.15 13.19 -8.56
N PRO A 102 11.77 12.13 -7.82
CA PRO A 102 11.18 12.30 -6.49
C PRO A 102 12.23 12.81 -5.50
N ALA A 103 11.89 13.87 -4.77
CA ALA A 103 12.68 14.36 -3.64
C ALA A 103 12.22 13.61 -2.39
N VAL A 104 12.97 12.59 -1.98
CA VAL A 104 12.60 11.72 -0.85
C VAL A 104 13.59 11.81 0.31
N GLU A 105 13.08 11.55 1.51
CA GLU A 105 13.87 11.32 2.72
C GLU A 105 13.58 9.92 3.26
N VAL A 106 14.61 9.18 3.64
CA VAL A 106 14.46 7.85 4.25
C VAL A 106 14.17 8.02 5.73
N LEU A 107 13.01 7.55 6.18
CA LEU A 107 12.60 7.59 7.57
C LEU A 107 12.86 6.27 8.31
N TYR A 108 12.88 5.16 7.56
CA TYR A 108 13.11 3.81 8.11
C TYR A 108 13.61 2.86 7.03
N GLY A 109 14.50 1.93 7.40
CA GLY A 109 15.07 0.94 6.50
C GLY A 109 15.99 1.53 5.43
N GLU A 110 16.12 0.83 4.30
CA GLU A 110 16.96 1.22 3.18
C GLU A 110 16.16 1.21 1.87
N THR A 111 16.48 2.13 0.96
CA THR A 111 15.88 2.18 -0.38
C THR A 111 16.27 0.96 -1.19
N HIS A 112 15.31 0.34 -1.85
CA HIS A 112 15.55 -0.81 -2.70
C HIS A 112 14.54 -0.84 -3.85
N GLU A 113 14.81 -1.69 -4.84
CA GLU A 113 13.85 -1.98 -5.88
C GLU A 113 12.72 -2.85 -5.31
N VAL A 114 11.48 -2.49 -5.61
CA VAL A 114 10.27 -3.18 -5.21
C VAL A 114 9.49 -3.67 -6.44
N CYS A 115 8.70 -4.71 -6.24
CA CYS A 115 7.73 -5.19 -7.22
C CYS A 115 6.31 -4.77 -6.79
N HIS A 116 5.68 -3.91 -7.57
CA HIS A 116 4.31 -3.46 -7.33
C HIS A 116 3.34 -4.12 -8.33
N LYS A 117 2.29 -4.75 -7.81
CA LYS A 117 1.25 -5.40 -8.65
C LYS A 117 0.02 -4.51 -8.74
N GLU A 118 -0.37 -4.12 -9.95
CA GLU A 118 -1.59 -3.34 -10.17
C GLU A 118 -2.23 -3.73 -11.51
N ASN A 119 -3.54 -3.98 -11.50
CA ASN A 119 -4.35 -4.23 -12.69
C ASN A 119 -3.75 -5.30 -13.63
N GLY A 120 -3.26 -6.40 -13.07
CA GLY A 120 -2.67 -7.51 -13.83
C GLY A 120 -1.24 -7.28 -14.33
N CYS A 121 -0.67 -6.10 -14.09
CA CYS A 121 0.72 -5.78 -14.41
C CYS A 121 1.61 -5.87 -13.16
N ILE A 122 2.88 -6.22 -13.36
CA ILE A 122 3.93 -6.18 -12.34
C ILE A 122 4.90 -5.07 -12.74
N TYR A 123 5.11 -4.10 -11.85
CA TYR A 123 6.02 -2.98 -12.05
C TYR A 123 7.20 -3.14 -11.10
N SER A 124 8.40 -3.31 -11.65
CA SER A 124 9.65 -3.11 -10.93
C SER A 124 9.97 -1.62 -10.91
N LEU A 125 10.32 -1.10 -9.74
CA LEU A 125 10.72 0.30 -9.55
C LEU A 125 11.46 0.48 -8.23
N ASP A 126 12.21 1.57 -8.12
CA ASP A 126 12.70 2.07 -6.83
C ASP A 126 11.95 3.39 -6.53
N PRO A 127 11.07 3.42 -5.50
CA PRO A 127 10.26 4.60 -5.20
C PRO A 127 11.07 5.85 -4.83
N SER A 128 12.35 5.70 -4.50
CA SER A 128 13.26 6.82 -4.25
C SER A 128 13.84 7.45 -5.52
N LYS A 129 13.75 6.77 -6.67
CA LYS A 129 14.41 7.17 -7.93
C LYS A 129 13.44 7.57 -9.03
N VAL A 130 12.22 7.02 -9.03
CA VAL A 130 11.24 7.24 -10.09
C VAL A 130 9.88 7.58 -9.52
N MET A 131 9.15 8.44 -10.23
CA MET A 131 7.78 8.77 -9.88
C MET A 131 6.85 7.58 -10.13
N PHE A 132 5.97 7.29 -9.16
CA PHE A 132 4.90 6.32 -9.32
C PHE A 132 3.56 6.92 -8.88
N SER A 133 2.64 7.09 -9.84
CA SER A 133 1.32 7.67 -9.57
C SER A 133 0.26 6.57 -9.42
N MET A 134 0.05 6.13 -8.18
CA MET A 134 -1.05 5.24 -7.80
C MET A 134 -2.43 5.86 -8.03
N GLY A 135 -2.54 7.19 -7.96
CA GLY A 135 -3.81 7.92 -8.11
C GLY A 135 -4.48 7.72 -9.47
N ASN A 136 -3.74 7.25 -10.47
CA ASN A 136 -4.26 6.99 -11.81
C ASN A 136 -4.83 5.59 -11.98
N ARG A 137 -5.02 4.77 -10.92
CA ARG A 137 -5.49 3.37 -11.06
C ARG A 137 -6.77 3.23 -11.88
N ASN A 138 -7.77 4.06 -11.60
CA ASN A 138 -9.03 4.06 -12.34
C ASN A 138 -8.82 4.48 -13.80
N GLU A 139 -7.94 5.46 -14.02
CA GLU A 139 -7.63 5.96 -15.35
C GLU A 139 -6.84 4.95 -16.19
N LYS A 140 -5.87 4.25 -15.58
CA LYS A 140 -5.13 3.14 -16.17
C LYS A 140 -6.07 2.02 -16.61
N THR A 141 -7.03 1.67 -15.75
CA THR A 141 -8.07 0.69 -16.06
C THR A 141 -8.98 1.16 -17.20
N ARG A 142 -9.44 2.42 -17.16
CA ARG A 142 -10.30 3.02 -18.18
C ARG A 142 -9.61 3.02 -19.55
N MET A 143 -8.35 3.43 -19.62
CA MET A 143 -7.55 3.46 -20.84
C MET A 143 -7.30 2.05 -21.38
N ALA A 144 -6.97 1.09 -20.52
CA ALA A 144 -6.83 -0.31 -20.92
C ALA A 144 -8.13 -0.87 -21.53
N ASN A 145 -9.28 -0.59 -20.91
CA ASN A 145 -10.58 -1.05 -21.40
C ASN A 145 -11.04 -0.38 -22.70
N MET A 146 -10.55 0.83 -22.97
CA MET A 146 -10.82 1.52 -24.24
C MET A 146 -9.89 1.09 -25.37
N THR A 147 -8.75 0.50 -25.02
CA THR A 147 -7.75 0.05 -25.98
C THR A 147 -8.24 -1.19 -26.72
N ARG A 148 -8.09 -1.20 -28.04
CA ARG A 148 -8.46 -2.33 -28.90
C ARG A 148 -7.20 -2.98 -29.46
N SER A 149 -7.30 -4.30 -29.65
CA SER A 149 -6.24 -5.04 -30.33
C SER A 149 -5.97 -4.44 -31.72
N GLY A 150 -4.69 -4.16 -32.00
CA GLY A 150 -4.25 -3.53 -33.24
C GLY A 150 -4.15 -2.00 -33.21
N ASP A 151 -4.60 -1.33 -32.14
CA ASP A 151 -4.43 0.11 -31.98
C ASP A 151 -2.95 0.51 -32.03
N ARG A 152 -2.68 1.72 -32.54
CA ARG A 152 -1.34 2.33 -32.51
C ARG A 152 -1.37 3.50 -31.55
N ILE A 153 -0.67 3.35 -30.43
CA ILE A 153 -0.67 4.32 -29.32
C ILE A 153 0.71 4.93 -29.19
N ALA A 154 0.76 6.24 -28.93
CA ALA A 154 1.97 6.95 -28.53
C ALA A 154 1.84 7.34 -27.06
N ASP A 155 2.65 6.74 -26.20
CA ASP A 155 2.77 7.11 -24.78
C ASP A 155 3.97 8.03 -24.63
N MET A 156 3.73 9.33 -24.63
CA MET A 156 4.78 10.37 -24.68
C MET A 156 5.53 10.53 -23.35
N PHE A 157 4.98 10.02 -22.25
CA PHE A 157 5.52 10.17 -20.89
C PHE A 157 5.35 8.86 -20.12
N ALA A 158 5.90 7.79 -20.67
CA ALA A 158 5.60 6.43 -20.26
C ALA A 158 6.02 6.12 -18.82
N GLY A 159 6.98 6.86 -18.26
CA GLY A 159 7.56 6.57 -16.95
C GLY A 159 8.12 5.15 -16.94
N ILE A 160 7.59 4.32 -16.04
CA ILE A 160 7.93 2.89 -15.95
C ILE A 160 6.95 1.97 -16.69
N GLY A 161 6.04 2.54 -17.49
CA GLY A 161 5.11 1.81 -18.34
C GLY A 161 3.69 1.66 -17.79
N TYR A 162 3.25 2.53 -16.88
CA TYR A 162 1.97 2.34 -16.19
C TYR A 162 0.71 2.52 -17.08
N PHE A 163 0.82 3.23 -18.21
CA PHE A 163 -0.20 3.21 -19.28
C PHE A 163 0.22 2.32 -20.46
N THR A 164 1.52 2.26 -20.75
CA THR A 164 2.09 1.43 -21.82
C THR A 164 1.77 -0.06 -21.65
N LEU A 165 2.03 -0.66 -20.50
CA LEU A 165 1.90 -2.11 -20.31
C LEU A 165 0.44 -2.57 -20.38
N PRO A 166 -0.53 -1.93 -19.69
CA PRO A 166 -1.93 -2.31 -19.84
C PRO A 166 -2.44 -2.20 -21.28
N ALA A 167 -2.04 -1.16 -22.03
CA ALA A 167 -2.41 -1.00 -23.43
C ALA A 167 -1.78 -2.07 -24.33
N ALA A 168 -0.52 -2.41 -24.10
CA ALA A 168 0.16 -3.49 -24.83
C ALA A 168 -0.49 -4.86 -24.55
N ILE A 169 -0.86 -5.15 -23.29
CA ILE A 169 -1.58 -6.37 -22.90
C ILE A 169 -2.96 -6.45 -23.58
N ALA A 170 -3.64 -5.32 -23.77
CA ALA A 170 -4.89 -5.24 -24.53
C ALA A 170 -4.71 -5.46 -26.05
N GLY A 171 -3.48 -5.64 -26.54
CA GLY A 171 -3.15 -5.97 -27.93
C GLY A 171 -2.78 -4.77 -28.80
N ALA A 172 -2.55 -3.59 -28.22
CA ALA A 172 -2.07 -2.42 -28.97
C ALA A 172 -0.57 -2.49 -29.26
N LYS A 173 -0.16 -1.81 -30.34
CA LYS A 173 1.25 -1.47 -30.62
C LYS A 173 1.53 -0.10 -30.02
N VAL A 174 2.29 -0.07 -28.92
CA VAL A 174 2.59 1.16 -28.18
C VAL A 174 4.01 1.64 -28.48
N HIS A 175 4.15 2.90 -28.85
CA HIS A 175 5.43 3.61 -28.87
C HIS A 175 5.57 4.38 -27.56
N ALA A 176 6.39 3.86 -26.66
CA ALA A 176 6.58 4.43 -25.33
C ALA A 176 7.85 5.28 -25.30
N MET A 177 7.71 6.54 -24.89
CA MET A 177 8.77 7.54 -24.80
C MET A 177 8.96 7.94 -23.34
N GLU A 178 10.21 7.99 -22.89
CA GLU A 178 10.56 8.42 -21.54
C GLU A 178 11.92 9.12 -21.54
N ILE A 179 11.98 10.30 -20.93
CA ILE A 179 13.17 11.16 -20.91
C ILE A 179 14.06 10.91 -19.68
N ASN A 180 13.49 10.39 -18.59
CA ASN A 180 14.23 9.97 -17.43
C ASN A 180 14.88 8.61 -17.70
N PRO A 181 16.22 8.53 -17.82
CA PRO A 181 16.91 7.28 -18.14
C PRO A 181 16.70 6.18 -17.08
N VAL A 182 16.46 6.55 -15.82
CA VAL A 182 16.16 5.57 -14.76
C VAL A 182 14.76 4.98 -14.97
N SER A 183 13.76 5.84 -15.21
CA SER A 183 12.40 5.40 -15.55
C SER A 183 12.38 4.55 -16.81
N TYR A 184 13.14 4.95 -17.84
CA TYR A 184 13.28 4.19 -19.09
C TYR A 184 13.90 2.81 -18.84
N GLY A 185 14.92 2.70 -17.98
CA GLY A 185 15.49 1.41 -17.59
C GLY A 185 14.43 0.48 -16.97
N TYR A 186 13.58 1.01 -16.09
CA TYR A 186 12.44 0.27 -15.54
C TYR A 186 11.36 -0.03 -16.57
N LEU A 187 11.07 0.88 -17.50
CA LEU A 187 10.12 0.64 -18.60
C LEU A 187 10.55 -0.55 -19.44
N VAL A 188 11.84 -0.62 -19.84
CA VAL A 188 12.39 -1.75 -20.59
C VAL A 188 12.30 -3.03 -19.77
N LYS A 189 12.66 -2.98 -18.48
CA LYS A 189 12.58 -4.12 -17.57
C LYS A 189 11.15 -4.65 -17.42
N ASN A 190 10.16 -3.76 -17.33
CA ASN A 190 8.77 -4.14 -17.10
C ASN A 190 8.04 -4.57 -18.38
N ALA A 191 8.58 -4.22 -19.55
CA ALA A 191 8.02 -4.61 -20.84
C ALA A 191 8.53 -5.98 -21.35
N GLY A 192 9.63 -6.49 -20.78
CA GLY A 192 10.19 -7.82 -21.08
C GLY A 192 9.63 -8.91 -20.20
#